data_AF-A0AAU8AFN3-F1
#
_entry.id   AF-A0AAU8AFN3-F1
#
_cell.length_a   1.000
_cell.length_b   1.000
_cell.length_c   1.000
_cell.angle_alpha   90.00
_cell.angle_beta   90.00
_cell.angle_gamma   90.00
#
_symmetry.space_group_name_H-M   'P 1'
#
loop_
_entity.id
_entity.type
_entity.pdbx_description
1 polymer ?
#
loop_
_entity_poly.entity_id
_entity_poly.type
_entity_poly.pdbx_seq_one_letter_code
_entity_poly.pdbx_strand_id
1 'polypeptide(L)'
;MTTASRLVAALCLAGLALIASRYIMTALMPASTVFGYFLWVNVALGFVIGWKSLGIRVGRGMANGISAGITATVLLVFWGIAAQAINEMLRLAMRHRYDGPMEAVVGIFELFLDFAGHLLDGGFVGLMALGAVLSGALAELAARSWR
;
A
#
# COMPACT_ATOMS: atom_id res chain seq x y z
N MET A 1 19.36 -17.64 0.83
CA MET A 1 18.77 -16.30 1.07
C MET A 1 18.09 -16.36 2.43
N THR A 2 18.52 -15.59 3.42
CA THR A 2 17.97 -15.69 4.77
C THR A 2 16.53 -15.21 4.79
N THR A 3 15.61 -16.05 5.24
CA THR A 3 14.19 -15.76 5.41
C THR A 3 13.95 -14.51 6.27
N ALA A 4 14.93 -14.17 7.11
CA ALA A 4 14.94 -12.99 7.98
C ALA A 4 14.92 -11.64 7.23
N SER A 5 15.64 -11.51 6.11
CA SER A 5 15.65 -10.23 5.35
C SER A 5 14.31 -9.95 4.66
N ARG A 6 13.61 -11.01 4.23
CA ARG A 6 12.24 -10.91 3.69
C ARG A 6 11.23 -10.45 4.75
N LEU A 7 11.43 -10.90 5.99
CA LEU A 7 10.57 -10.56 7.12
C LEU A 7 10.73 -9.08 7.51
N VAL A 8 11.96 -8.57 7.53
CA VAL A 8 12.22 -7.14 7.76
C VAL A 8 11.65 -6.27 6.64
N ALA A 9 11.83 -6.67 5.38
CA ALA A 9 11.24 -5.99 4.23
C ALA A 9 9.70 -5.94 4.30
N ALA A 10 9.06 -7.05 4.68
CA ALA A 10 7.62 -7.13 4.87
C ALA A 10 7.13 -6.27 6.04
N LEU A 11 7.87 -6.24 7.16
CA LEU A 11 7.53 -5.41 8.31
C LEU A 11 7.69 -3.91 8.03
N CYS A 12 8.74 -3.50 7.31
CA CYS A 12 8.91 -2.09 6.91
C CYS A 12 7.77 -1.60 6.03
N LEU A 13 7.35 -2.38 5.04
CA LEU A 13 6.23 -2.02 4.16
C LEU A 13 4.88 -2.13 4.86
N ALA A 14 4.70 -3.08 5.78
CA ALA A 14 3.52 -3.14 6.64
C ALA A 14 3.42 -1.91 7.56
N GLY A 15 4.54 -1.47 8.15
CA GLY A 15 4.61 -0.25 8.95
C GLY A 15 4.32 1.01 8.13
N LEU A 16 4.87 1.10 6.91
CA LEU A 16 4.58 2.17 5.96
C LEU A 16 3.09 2.20 5.60
N ALA A 17 2.49 1.04 5.31
CA ALA A 17 1.05 0.93 5.06
C ALA A 17 0.21 1.39 6.25
N LEU A 18 0.66 1.12 7.48
CA LEU A 18 0.02 1.54 8.72
C LEU A 18 0.04 3.07 8.88
N ILE A 19 1.20 3.69 8.63
CA ILE A 19 1.35 5.16 8.69
C ILE A 19 0.54 5.83 7.56
N ALA A 20 0.63 5.30 6.34
CA ALA A 20 -0.15 5.78 5.19
C ALA A 20 -1.66 5.68 5.44
N SER A 21 -2.13 4.55 5.97
CA SER A 21 -3.56 4.35 6.31
C SER A 21 -3.99 5.29 7.42
N ARG A 22 -3.15 5.52 8.45
CA ARG A 22 -3.42 6.50 9.49
C ARG A 22 -3.51 7.92 8.93
N TYR A 23 -2.58 8.32 8.07
CA TYR A 23 -2.60 9.63 7.43
C TYR A 23 -3.90 9.83 6.65
N ILE A 24 -4.33 8.84 5.85
CA ILE A 24 -5.60 8.89 5.12
C ILE A 24 -6.79 9.02 6.10
N MET A 25 -6.80 8.26 7.21
CA MET A 25 -7.88 8.32 8.20
C MET A 25 -7.96 9.65 8.96
N THR A 26 -6.82 10.29 9.27
CA THR A 26 -6.80 11.55 10.05
C THR A 26 -6.82 12.82 9.20
N ALA A 27 -6.24 12.80 8.00
CA ALA A 27 -6.10 13.98 7.16
C ALA A 27 -7.18 14.08 6.08
N LEU A 28 -7.71 12.94 5.60
CA LEU A 28 -8.59 12.91 4.44
C LEU A 28 -10.06 12.58 4.75
N MET A 29 -10.39 11.99 5.90
CA MET A 29 -11.78 11.64 6.24
C MET A 29 -12.27 12.20 7.57
N PRO A 30 -13.56 12.58 7.68
CA PRO A 30 -14.16 13.01 8.94
C PRO A 30 -14.16 11.87 9.97
N ALA A 31 -13.98 12.23 11.25
CA ALA A 31 -13.87 11.31 12.39
C ALA A 31 -15.07 10.35 12.62
N SER A 32 -16.15 10.47 11.83
CA SER A 32 -17.37 9.65 11.92
C SER A 32 -17.36 8.39 11.04
N THR A 33 -16.29 8.14 10.29
CA THR A 33 -16.21 6.99 9.38
C THR A 33 -15.67 5.77 10.11
N VAL A 34 -16.51 4.75 10.33
CA VAL A 34 -16.12 3.49 10.98
C VAL A 34 -15.26 2.66 10.01
N PHE A 35 -13.97 2.97 9.97
CA PHE A 35 -12.95 2.21 9.24
C PHE A 35 -12.60 0.92 10.01
N GLY A 36 -13.52 -0.04 10.06
CA GLY A 36 -13.32 -1.29 10.82
C GLY A 36 -12.15 -2.14 10.28
N TYR A 37 -12.23 -2.57 9.02
CA TYR A 37 -11.24 -3.49 8.43
C TYR A 37 -10.20 -2.82 7.52
N PHE A 38 -10.37 -1.54 7.19
CA PHE A 38 -9.52 -0.82 6.23
C PHE A 38 -8.03 -0.84 6.60
N LEU A 39 -7.72 -0.55 7.87
CA LEU A 39 -6.36 -0.54 8.38
C LEU A 39 -5.72 -1.94 8.30
N TRP A 40 -6.47 -2.98 8.67
CA TRP A 40 -5.97 -4.35 8.65
C TRP A 40 -5.72 -4.87 7.23
N VAL A 41 -6.57 -4.52 6.27
CA VAL A 41 -6.40 -4.90 4.86
C VAL A 41 -5.14 -4.26 4.27
N ASN A 42 -4.92 -2.97 4.50
CA ASN A 42 -3.73 -2.28 3.98
C ASN A 42 -2.44 -2.79 4.64
N VAL A 43 -2.45 -3.08 5.93
CA VAL A 43 -1.30 -3.68 6.63
C VAL A 43 -0.99 -5.08 6.08
N ALA A 44 -2.02 -5.90 5.85
CA ALA A 44 -1.86 -7.22 5.24
C ALA A 44 -1.32 -7.13 3.81
N LEU A 45 -1.83 -6.20 2.99
CA LEU A 45 -1.31 -5.92 1.65
C LEU A 45 0.15 -5.47 1.69
N GLY A 46 0.50 -4.55 2.60
CA GLY A 46 1.87 -4.09 2.79
C GLY A 46 2.83 -5.22 3.16
N PHE A 47 2.38 -6.14 4.02
CA PHE A 47 3.14 -7.33 4.38
C PHE A 47 3.37 -8.27 3.19
N VAL A 48 2.30 -8.58 2.43
CA VAL A 48 2.37 -9.47 1.26
C VAL A 48 3.24 -8.88 0.15
N ILE A 49 3.08 -7.59 -0.14
CA ILE A 49 3.84 -6.89 -1.18
C ILE A 49 5.30 -6.75 -0.76
N GLY A 50 5.58 -6.45 0.50
CA GLY A 50 6.96 -6.39 1.00
C GLY A 50 7.66 -7.75 1.01
N TRP A 51 6.93 -8.82 1.30
CA TRP A 51 7.46 -10.17 1.22
C TRP A 51 7.77 -10.61 -0.22
N LYS A 52 6.83 -10.40 -1.15
CA LYS A 52 6.96 -10.86 -2.56
C LYS A 52 7.83 -9.93 -3.41
N SER A 53 7.71 -8.62 -3.28
CA SER A 53 8.39 -7.67 -4.19
C SER A 53 9.76 -7.27 -3.65
N LEU A 54 9.79 -6.76 -2.42
CA LEU A 54 11.02 -6.23 -1.81
C LEU A 54 11.95 -7.38 -1.38
N GLY A 55 11.43 -8.35 -0.63
CA GLY A 55 12.22 -9.47 -0.08
C GLY A 55 12.91 -10.39 -1.11
N ILE A 56 12.46 -10.43 -2.37
CA ILE A 56 13.10 -11.23 -3.44
C ILE A 56 14.30 -10.50 -4.07
N ARG A 57 14.28 -9.17 -4.04
CA ARG A 57 15.25 -8.31 -4.75
C ARG A 57 16.43 -7.86 -3.88
N VAL A 58 16.27 -7.93 -2.56
CA VAL A 58 17.25 -7.52 -1.55
C VAL A 58 18.53 -8.38 -1.57
N GLY A 59 19.69 -7.76 -1.29
CA GLY A 59 21.00 -8.39 -1.23
C GLY A 59 21.85 -8.26 -2.50
N ARG A 60 21.44 -7.39 -3.43
CA ARG A 60 22.12 -7.09 -4.71
C ARG A 60 22.74 -5.69 -4.75
N GLY A 61 22.83 -4.97 -3.62
CA GLY A 61 23.43 -3.64 -3.52
C GLY A 61 22.43 -2.53 -3.13
N MET A 62 22.94 -1.45 -2.53
CA MET A 62 22.14 -0.33 -1.99
C MET A 62 21.25 0.34 -3.04
N ALA A 63 21.78 0.58 -4.25
CA ALA A 63 21.02 1.14 -5.36
C ALA A 63 19.84 0.24 -5.79
N ASN A 64 20.01 -1.09 -5.71
CA ASN A 64 18.96 -2.05 -6.02
C ASN A 64 17.91 -2.15 -4.90
N GLY A 65 18.32 -1.96 -3.64
CA GLY A 65 17.39 -1.92 -2.50
C GLY A 65 16.44 -0.72 -2.56
N ILE A 66 16.98 0.47 -2.87
CA ILE A 66 16.18 1.70 -2.99
C ILE A 66 15.19 1.61 -4.17
N SER A 67 15.65 1.17 -5.35
CA SER A 67 14.76 1.03 -6.50
C SER A 67 13.66 -0.01 -6.26
N ALA A 68 13.99 -1.13 -5.59
CA ALA A 68 13.00 -2.12 -5.18
C ALA A 68 12.00 -1.57 -4.15
N GLY A 69 12.46 -0.73 -3.21
CA GLY A 69 11.60 -0.05 -2.22
C GLY A 69 10.59 0.89 -2.89
N ILE A 70 11.05 1.67 -3.88
CA ILE A 70 10.17 2.53 -4.70
C ILE A 70 9.14 1.67 -5.45
N THR A 71 9.57 0.63 -6.16
CA THR A 71 8.64 -0.26 -6.89
C THR A 71 7.61 -0.90 -5.94
N ALA A 72 8.05 -1.38 -4.77
CA ALA A 72 7.15 -1.99 -3.80
C ALA A 72 6.15 -0.99 -3.21
N THR A 73 6.56 0.26 -3.02
CA THR A 73 5.68 1.34 -2.56
C THR A 73 4.63 1.69 -3.61
N VAL A 74 5.02 1.78 -4.89
CA VAL A 74 4.07 2.00 -6.00
C VAL A 74 3.06 0.85 -6.10
N LEU A 75 3.53 -0.40 -5.99
CA LEU A 75 2.66 -1.57 -5.94
C LEU A 75 1.68 -1.52 -4.76
N LEU A 76 2.14 -1.06 -3.59
CA LEU A 76 1.33 -0.92 -2.39
C LEU A 76 0.22 0.13 -2.57
N VAL A 77 0.54 1.29 -3.14
CA VAL A 77 -0.46 2.31 -3.48
C VAL A 77 -1.48 1.75 -4.46
N PHE A 78 -1.01 1.14 -5.56
CA PHE A 78 -1.86 0.59 -6.60
C PHE A 78 -2.83 -0.47 -6.05
N TRP A 79 -2.33 -1.45 -5.31
CA TRP A 79 -3.16 -2.50 -4.72
C TRP A 79 -4.03 -2.00 -3.57
N GLY A 80 -3.59 -1.00 -2.82
CA GLY A 80 -4.39 -0.35 -1.78
C GLY A 80 -5.62 0.35 -2.35
N ILE A 81 -5.44 1.15 -3.41
CA ILE A 81 -6.55 1.81 -4.11
C ILE A 81 -7.48 0.76 -4.73
N ALA A 82 -6.94 -0.25 -5.41
CA ALA A 82 -7.74 -1.29 -6.05
C ALA A 82 -8.59 -2.07 -5.03
N ALA A 83 -8.01 -2.49 -3.91
CA ALA A 83 -8.74 -3.17 -2.84
C ALA A 83 -9.86 -2.30 -2.25
N GLN A 84 -9.59 -1.00 -2.07
CA GLN A 84 -10.58 -0.06 -1.55
C GLN A 84 -11.72 0.20 -2.55
N ALA A 85 -11.39 0.40 -3.82
CA ALA A 85 -12.37 0.60 -4.88
C ALA A 85 -13.30 -0.61 -5.03
N ILE A 86 -12.75 -1.83 -4.96
CA ILE A 86 -13.54 -3.06 -4.98
C ILE A 86 -14.45 -3.15 -3.75
N ASN A 87 -13.93 -2.87 -2.55
CA ASN A 87 -14.71 -2.94 -1.32
C ASN A 87 -15.87 -1.93 -1.31
N GLU A 88 -15.64 -0.69 -1.77
CA GLU A 88 -16.69 0.33 -1.84
C GLU A 88 -17.70 0.02 -2.95
N MET A 89 -17.25 -0.48 -4.11
CA MET A 89 -18.15 -0.96 -5.16
C MET A 89 -19.05 -2.08 -4.65
N LEU A 90 -18.51 -3.09 -3.96
CA LEU A 90 -19.31 -4.18 -3.38
C LEU A 90 -20.34 -3.65 -2.38
N ARG A 91 -19.97 -2.65 -1.58
CA ARG A 91 -20.88 -1.99 -0.64
C ARG A 91 -22.00 -1.22 -1.35
N LEU A 92 -21.71 -0.56 -2.46
CA LEU A 92 -22.68 0.15 -3.31
C LEU A 92 -23.58 -0.83 -4.07
N ALA A 93 -23.04 -1.95 -4.56
CA ALA A 93 -23.79 -3.01 -5.22
C ALA A 93 -24.80 -3.68 -4.27
N MET A 94 -24.41 -3.94 -3.01
CA MET A 94 -25.30 -4.47 -1.97
C MET A 94 -26.45 -3.51 -1.60
N ARG A 95 -26.36 -2.23 -1.99
CA ARG A 95 -27.43 -1.24 -1.82
C ARG A 95 -28.33 -1.12 -3.07
N HIS A 96 -28.22 -2.05 -4.02
CA HIS A 96 -28.90 -2.00 -5.32
C HIS A 96 -28.70 -0.68 -6.07
N ARG A 97 -27.50 -0.08 -5.93
CA ARG A 97 -27.17 1.20 -6.55
C ARG A 97 -26.54 1.07 -7.94
N TYR A 98 -26.24 -0.16 -8.36
CA TYR A 98 -25.82 -0.48 -9.73
C TYR A 98 -26.90 -1.33 -10.38
N ASP A 99 -27.35 -0.91 -11.56
CA ASP A 99 -28.42 -1.55 -12.31
C ASP A 99 -27.92 -2.75 -13.14
N GLY A 100 -26.60 -2.88 -13.31
CA GLY A 100 -26.00 -4.02 -13.99
C GLY A 100 -24.50 -4.25 -13.74
N PRO A 101 -23.97 -5.44 -14.11
CA PRO A 101 -22.58 -5.83 -13.87
C PRO A 101 -21.56 -4.96 -14.61
N MET A 102 -21.91 -4.40 -15.79
CA MET A 102 -21.03 -3.46 -16.48
C MET A 102 -20.89 -2.12 -15.74
N GLU A 103 -21.98 -1.62 -15.16
CA GLU A 103 -21.97 -0.38 -14.39
C GLU A 103 -21.14 -0.53 -13.10
N ALA A 104 -21.21 -1.70 -12.47
CA ALA A 104 -20.35 -2.03 -11.33
C ALA A 104 -18.85 -2.03 -11.71
N VAL A 105 -18.47 -2.56 -12.88
CA VAL A 105 -17.07 -2.53 -13.34
C VAL A 105 -16.59 -1.10 -13.60
N VAL A 106 -17.41 -0.28 -14.27
CA VAL A 106 -17.09 1.14 -14.48
C VAL A 106 -16.97 1.87 -13.14
N GLY A 107 -17.86 1.59 -12.19
CA GLY A 107 -17.82 2.14 -10.84
C GLY A 107 -16.50 1.84 -10.09
N ILE A 108 -15.89 0.65 -10.29
CA ILE A 108 -14.56 0.37 -9.74
C ILE A 108 -13.53 1.36 -10.28
N PHE A 109 -13.52 1.62 -11.59
CA PHE A 109 -12.56 2.53 -12.21
C PHE A 109 -12.79 3.98 -11.77
N GLU A 110 -14.05 4.42 -11.65
CA GLU A 110 -14.37 5.75 -11.12
C GLU A 110 -13.88 5.92 -9.69
N LEU A 111 -14.20 4.98 -8.79
CA LEU A 111 -13.71 4.96 -7.41
C LEU A 111 -12.18 4.91 -7.36
N PHE A 112 -11.56 4.13 -8.25
CA PHE A 112 -10.11 4.04 -8.33
C PHE A 112 -9.49 5.39 -8.68
N LEU A 113 -10.02 6.10 -9.68
CA LEU A 113 -9.54 7.41 -10.10
C LEU A 113 -9.79 8.48 -9.05
N ASP A 114 -10.94 8.45 -8.38
CA ASP A 114 -11.31 9.39 -7.33
C ASP A 114 -10.37 9.24 -6.11
N PHE A 115 -10.17 8.00 -5.65
CA PHE A 115 -9.20 7.70 -4.61
C PHE A 115 -7.77 8.03 -5.04
N ALA A 116 -7.37 7.74 -6.29
CA ALA A 116 -6.06 8.12 -6.79
C ALA A 116 -5.85 9.64 -6.75
N GLY A 117 -6.87 10.43 -7.13
CA GLY A 117 -6.87 11.89 -7.04
C GLY A 117 -6.68 12.38 -5.61
N HIS A 118 -7.37 11.77 -4.65
CA HIS A 118 -7.19 12.06 -3.22
C HIS A 118 -5.78 11.74 -2.70
N LEU A 119 -5.16 10.68 -3.22
CA LEU A 119 -3.80 10.28 -2.84
C LEU A 119 -2.70 11.17 -3.47
N LEU A 120 -3.04 12.05 -4.42
CA LEU A 120 -2.09 13.04 -4.97
C LEU A 120 -1.83 14.23 -4.04
N ASP A 121 -2.38 14.23 -2.83
CA ASP A 121 -2.05 15.21 -1.81
C ASP A 121 -0.54 15.26 -1.53
N GLY A 122 0.02 16.46 -1.47
CA GLY A 122 1.47 16.67 -1.34
C GLY A 122 2.05 16.02 -0.09
N GLY A 123 1.28 15.97 1.00
CA GLY A 123 1.69 15.31 2.24
C GLY A 123 1.74 13.78 2.11
N PHE A 124 0.76 13.18 1.42
CA PHE A 124 0.76 11.73 1.15
C PHE A 124 1.91 11.34 0.21
N VAL A 125 2.10 12.08 -0.89
CA VAL A 125 3.19 11.81 -1.84
C VAL A 125 4.55 11.93 -1.14
N GLY A 126 4.75 12.96 -0.32
CA GLY A 126 5.98 13.13 0.48
C GLY A 126 6.22 11.98 1.45
N LEU A 127 5.18 11.56 2.17
CA LEU A 127 5.24 10.42 3.09
C LEU A 127 5.62 9.12 2.36
N MET A 128 4.98 8.84 1.22
CA MET A 128 5.26 7.64 0.43
C MET A 128 6.65 7.68 -0.20
N ALA A 129 7.12 8.84 -0.66
CA ALA A 129 8.46 8.99 -1.20
C ALA A 129 9.54 8.76 -0.11
N LEU A 130 9.38 9.38 1.07
CA LEU A 130 10.28 9.13 2.20
C LEU A 130 10.21 7.68 2.67
N GLY A 131 9.02 7.13 2.79
CA GLY A 131 8.80 5.73 3.17
C GLY A 131 9.41 4.75 2.18
N ALA A 132 9.34 5.02 0.88
CA ALA A 132 9.94 4.18 -0.16
C ALA A 132 11.46 4.10 -0.03
N VAL A 133 12.11 5.25 0.16
CA VAL A 133 13.56 5.32 0.33
C VAL A 133 13.99 4.66 1.63
N LEU A 134 13.30 4.95 2.74
CA LEU A 134 13.61 4.39 4.05
C LEU A 134 13.39 2.87 4.09
N SER A 135 12.27 2.37 3.57
CA SER A 135 11.98 0.94 3.53
C SER A 135 12.96 0.17 2.65
N GLY A 136 13.35 0.73 1.50
CA GLY A 136 14.37 0.15 0.62
C GLY A 136 15.77 0.12 1.26
N ALA A 137 16.16 1.21 1.94
CA ALA A 137 17.43 1.30 2.64
C ALA A 137 17.51 0.36 3.85
N LEU A 138 16.47 0.34 4.70
CA LEU A 138 16.39 -0.53 5.87
C LEU A 138 16.38 -2.01 5.50
N ALA A 139 15.67 -2.39 4.43
CA ALA A 139 15.65 -3.76 3.94
C ALA A 139 17.03 -4.23 3.46
N GLU A 140 17.79 -3.37 2.76
CA GLU A 140 19.14 -3.70 2.32
C GLU A 140 20.15 -3.75 3.47
N LEU A 141 20.05 -2.84 4.45
CA LEU A 141 20.88 -2.86 5.66
C LEU A 141 20.67 -4.16 6.45
N ALA A 142 19.42 -4.58 6.64
CA ALA A 142 19.09 -5.83 7.32
C ALA A 142 19.60 -7.07 6.56
N ALA A 143 19.67 -7.02 5.23
CA ALA A 143 20.26 -8.10 4.44
C ALA A 143 21.78 -8.10 4.44
N ARG A 144 22.41 -6.95 4.63
CA ARG A 144 23.86 -6.83 4.81
C ARG A 144 24.31 -7.28 6.19
N SER A 145 23.54 -7.00 7.25
CA SER A 145 23.87 -7.39 8.62
C SER A 145 23.74 -8.90 8.89
N TRP A 146 23.03 -9.63 8.01
CA TRP A 146 22.87 -11.09 8.09
C TRP A 146 23.71 -11.88 7.07
N ARG A 147 24.68 -11.23 6.42
CA ARG A 147 25.79 -11.91 5.74
C ARG A 147 26.94 -12.11 6.71
#